data_AF-A0A969I6C0-F1
#
_entry.id   AF-A0A969I6C0-F1
#
_cell.length_a   1.000
_cell.length_b   1.000
_cell.length_c   1.000
_cell.angle_alpha   90.00
_cell.angle_beta   90.00
_cell.angle_gamma   90.00
#
_symmetry.space_group_name_H-M   'P 1'
#
loop_
_entity.id
_entity.type
_entity.pdbx_description
1 polymer ?
#
loop_
_entity_poly.entity_id
_entity_poly.type
_entity_poly.pdbx_seq_one_letter_code
_entity_poly.pdbx_strand_id
1 'polypeptide(L)'
;MSLSIWQWLAERQIELAQLSTFGAEVSGVAFRIAQDMEVKSLTALDICAVADVLELPLNASLRASAPLSQLTIGLLRLLSRRKPLKRAEGTWLAFQVAYLNALRDILEQEAQLRRPWLNRARVPVGEYSDAPLTEPRLQGLLRTLRPGKLSDSQAEQALSKLGDSFLVQQMNRVCIAWLMANGAEEMEANLLAQRLVRGLPGYLLAAIATNAVPLAQLQKFVRLGKLSRKVTDPTSSEDTELAIDLDREHYRAHLLKMLGEPLMGEPFALPDLYVPLKGKAVAMLRDSSQDDAQTLAAKQPALDLATWADKQLDDSTSIAVIEADTGCGKTSFCQIWAAQVAWERYPDWLPVFIPLRNAQLGSTFEQTLESALPVGRFSDADGWLSPLAPPCLLILDGLDELPRSPQNYVTSACSSTR
;
A
#
# COMPACT_ATOMS: atom_id res chain seq x y z
N MET A 1 -17.23 -23.72 -15.24
CA MET A 1 -16.03 -23.85 -16.10
C MET A 1 -15.23 -22.58 -15.89
N SER A 2 -13.90 -22.62 -15.74
CA SER A 2 -13.08 -21.41 -15.59
C SER A 2 -12.33 -21.10 -16.89
N LEU A 3 -12.05 -19.83 -17.17
CA LEU A 3 -11.18 -19.41 -18.26
C LEU A 3 -9.81 -19.01 -17.69
N SER A 4 -8.77 -19.69 -18.15
CA SER A 4 -7.38 -19.30 -17.89
C SER A 4 -6.95 -18.28 -18.93
N ILE A 5 -6.59 -17.07 -18.49
CA ILE A 5 -6.06 -16.01 -19.37
C ILE A 5 -4.74 -16.49 -19.98
N TRP A 6 -3.90 -17.15 -19.18
CA TRP A 6 -2.62 -17.69 -19.64
C TRP A 6 -2.78 -18.65 -20.81
N GLN A 7 -3.61 -19.69 -20.65
CA GLN A 7 -3.84 -20.68 -21.71
C GLN A 7 -4.47 -20.03 -22.95
N TRP A 8 -5.40 -19.09 -22.76
CA TRP A 8 -6.02 -18.36 -23.86
C TRP A 8 -5.01 -17.58 -24.70
N LEU A 9 -4.02 -16.94 -24.05
CA LEU A 9 -2.93 -16.22 -24.73
C LEU A 9 -2.01 -17.20 -25.48
N ALA A 10 -1.64 -18.32 -24.85
CA ALA A 10 -0.77 -19.34 -25.44
C ALA A 10 -1.40 -19.97 -26.69
N GLU A 11 -2.68 -20.32 -26.64
CA GLU A 11 -3.45 -20.85 -27.79
C GLU A 11 -3.46 -19.89 -28.99
N ARG A 12 -3.39 -18.58 -28.74
CA ARG A 12 -3.46 -17.51 -29.75
C ARG A 12 -2.10 -16.91 -30.09
N GLN A 13 -1.01 -17.46 -29.54
CA GLN A 13 0.37 -17.03 -29.77
C GLN A 13 0.58 -15.52 -29.53
N ILE A 14 -0.06 -14.98 -28.49
CA ILE A 14 0.08 -13.56 -28.14
C ILE A 14 1.30 -13.39 -27.23
N GLU A 15 2.23 -12.53 -27.64
CA GLU A 15 3.44 -12.25 -26.87
C GLU A 15 3.14 -11.41 -25.63
N LEU A 16 3.66 -11.86 -24.48
CA LEU A 16 3.46 -11.18 -23.19
C LEU A 16 4.14 -9.80 -23.13
N ALA A 17 5.25 -9.62 -23.84
CA ALA A 17 6.03 -8.38 -23.82
C ALA A 17 5.17 -7.17 -24.25
N GLN A 18 4.30 -7.38 -25.23
CA GLN A 18 3.35 -6.39 -25.77
C GLN A 18 2.29 -5.95 -24.73
N LEU A 19 2.07 -6.75 -23.68
CA LEU A 19 0.99 -6.56 -22.71
C LEU A 19 1.48 -6.00 -21.37
N SER A 20 2.76 -5.65 -21.25
CA SER A 20 3.38 -5.22 -19.99
C SER A 20 2.90 -3.85 -19.50
N THR A 21 2.41 -3.00 -20.40
CA THR A 21 1.86 -1.68 -20.08
C THR A 21 0.43 -1.55 -20.60
N PHE A 22 -0.43 -0.86 -19.85
CA PHE A 22 -1.80 -0.65 -20.29
C PHE A 22 -1.84 0.21 -21.55
N GLY A 23 -2.47 -0.29 -22.61
CA GLY A 23 -2.55 0.41 -23.89
C GLY A 23 -3.64 -0.14 -24.80
N ALA A 24 -3.59 0.25 -26.07
CA ALA A 24 -4.53 -0.22 -27.09
C ALA A 24 -4.47 -1.74 -27.28
N GLU A 25 -3.28 -2.34 -27.20
CA GLU A 25 -3.05 -3.78 -27.34
C GLU A 25 -3.72 -4.57 -26.21
N VAL A 26 -3.46 -4.19 -24.95
CA VAL A 26 -4.13 -4.77 -23.77
C VAL A 26 -5.65 -4.65 -23.87
N SER A 27 -6.15 -3.49 -24.30
CA SER A 27 -7.59 -3.26 -24.47
C SER A 27 -8.20 -4.15 -25.55
N GLY A 28 -7.52 -4.32 -26.70
CA GLY A 28 -7.97 -5.17 -27.79
C GLY A 28 -7.92 -6.66 -27.44
N VAL A 29 -6.93 -7.10 -26.67
CA VAL A 29 -6.85 -8.48 -26.15
C VAL A 29 -7.93 -8.73 -25.10
N ALA A 30 -8.09 -7.83 -24.13
CA ALA A 30 -9.14 -7.94 -23.11
C ALA A 30 -10.55 -7.95 -23.75
N PHE A 31 -10.78 -7.21 -24.82
CA PHE A 31 -12.04 -7.23 -25.56
C PHE A 31 -12.33 -8.60 -26.18
N ARG A 32 -11.32 -9.22 -26.82
CA ARG A 32 -11.45 -10.57 -27.40
C ARG A 32 -11.70 -11.63 -26.31
N ILE A 33 -11.02 -11.53 -25.16
CA ILE A 33 -11.29 -12.41 -24.01
C ILE A 33 -12.73 -12.22 -23.53
N ALA A 34 -13.21 -10.98 -23.38
CA ALA A 34 -14.58 -10.71 -22.94
C ALA A 34 -15.64 -11.23 -23.92
N GLN A 35 -15.38 -11.20 -25.23
CA GLN A 35 -16.25 -11.84 -26.23
C GLN A 35 -16.27 -13.37 -26.07
N ASP A 36 -15.12 -14.01 -25.89
CA ASP A 36 -15.06 -15.46 -25.68
C ASP A 36 -15.74 -15.89 -24.37
N MET A 37 -15.64 -15.06 -23.31
CA MET A 37 -16.40 -15.27 -22.07
C MET A 37 -17.90 -15.27 -22.33
N GLU A 38 -18.40 -14.32 -23.12
CA GLU A 38 -19.82 -14.19 -23.44
C GLU A 38 -20.33 -15.40 -24.22
N VAL A 39 -19.59 -15.84 -25.25
CA VAL A 39 -19.88 -17.06 -26.01
C VAL A 39 -19.96 -18.29 -25.10
N LYS A 40 -19.07 -18.36 -24.10
CA LYS A 40 -19.01 -19.46 -23.12
C LYS A 40 -19.92 -19.26 -21.90
N SER A 41 -20.70 -18.18 -21.86
CA SER A 41 -21.55 -17.80 -20.72
C SER A 41 -20.80 -17.72 -19.37
N LEU A 42 -19.57 -17.22 -19.40
CA LEU A 42 -18.70 -17.04 -18.24
C LEU A 42 -18.89 -15.66 -17.61
N THR A 43 -18.67 -15.60 -16.30
CA THR A 43 -18.74 -14.38 -15.49
C THR A 43 -17.33 -13.91 -15.10
N ALA A 44 -17.23 -12.71 -14.51
CA ALA A 44 -15.96 -12.20 -13.97
C ALA A 44 -15.35 -13.14 -12.90
N LEU A 45 -16.18 -13.90 -12.19
CA LEU A 45 -15.75 -14.86 -11.17
C LEU A 45 -15.12 -16.13 -11.76
N ASP A 46 -15.31 -16.39 -13.05
CA ASP A 46 -14.77 -17.57 -13.74
C ASP A 46 -13.33 -17.35 -14.25
N ILE A 47 -12.75 -16.17 -14.02
CA ILE A 47 -11.36 -15.84 -14.33
C ILE A 47 -10.56 -15.73 -13.04
N CYS A 48 -9.39 -16.37 -13.00
CA CYS A 48 -8.47 -16.27 -11.86
C CYS A 48 -7.02 -16.08 -12.34
N ALA A 49 -6.65 -14.83 -12.63
CA ALA A 49 -5.30 -14.44 -13.04
C ALA A 49 -4.24 -14.81 -12.00
N VAL A 50 -4.57 -14.74 -10.70
CA VAL A 50 -3.68 -15.21 -9.62
C VAL A 50 -3.39 -16.70 -9.74
N ALA A 51 -4.42 -17.53 -9.98
CA ALA A 51 -4.21 -18.96 -10.17
C ALA A 51 -3.51 -19.29 -11.49
N ASP A 52 -3.64 -18.45 -12.52
CA ASP A 52 -2.90 -18.61 -13.77
C ASP A 52 -1.41 -18.35 -13.56
N VAL A 53 -1.05 -17.30 -12.82
CA VAL A 53 0.35 -16.96 -12.49
C VAL A 53 0.96 -17.98 -11.52
N LEU A 54 0.23 -18.38 -10.48
CA LEU A 54 0.69 -19.33 -9.46
C LEU A 54 0.63 -20.79 -9.90
N GLU A 55 0.23 -21.08 -11.14
CA GLU A 55 0.42 -22.39 -11.76
C GLU A 55 1.79 -22.52 -12.43
N LEU A 56 2.45 -21.38 -12.74
CA LEU A 56 3.70 -21.34 -13.51
C LEU A 56 4.93 -21.39 -12.59
N PRO A 57 6.08 -21.89 -13.08
CA PRO A 57 7.37 -21.75 -12.41
C PRO A 57 7.76 -20.27 -12.22
N LEU A 58 8.64 -19.99 -11.26
CA LEU A 58 9.03 -18.63 -10.84
C LEU A 58 9.33 -17.67 -12.01
N ASN A 59 10.21 -18.06 -12.94
CA ASN A 59 10.60 -17.19 -14.05
C ASN A 59 9.44 -16.90 -15.03
N ALA A 60 8.58 -17.89 -15.29
CA ALA A 60 7.40 -17.73 -16.13
C ALA A 60 6.34 -16.86 -15.42
N SER A 61 6.13 -17.09 -14.12
CA SER A 61 5.27 -16.30 -13.25
C SER A 61 5.68 -14.82 -13.21
N LEU A 62 6.97 -14.51 -13.07
CA LEU A 62 7.48 -13.13 -13.10
C LEU A 62 7.18 -12.43 -14.43
N ARG A 63 7.39 -13.12 -15.57
CA ARG A 63 7.07 -12.59 -16.89
C ARG A 63 5.57 -12.40 -17.12
N ALA A 64 4.75 -13.30 -16.56
CA ALA A 64 3.29 -13.29 -16.73
C ALA A 64 2.57 -12.30 -15.79
N SER A 65 3.12 -12.00 -14.62
CA SER A 65 2.44 -11.26 -13.54
C SER A 65 1.92 -9.89 -13.99
N ALA A 66 2.77 -9.07 -14.61
CA ALA A 66 2.38 -7.74 -15.07
C ALA A 66 1.36 -7.78 -16.23
N PRO A 67 1.60 -8.53 -17.33
CA PRO A 67 0.63 -8.73 -18.40
C PRO A 67 -0.75 -9.19 -17.92
N LEU A 68 -0.81 -10.19 -17.04
CA LEU A 68 -2.08 -10.74 -16.55
C LEU A 68 -2.79 -9.76 -15.61
N SER A 69 -2.05 -8.99 -14.80
CA SER A 69 -2.60 -7.89 -14.01
C SER A 69 -3.22 -6.82 -14.91
N GLN A 70 -2.52 -6.39 -15.98
CA GLN A 70 -3.03 -5.40 -16.93
C GLN A 70 -4.24 -5.89 -17.73
N LEU A 71 -4.25 -7.16 -18.16
CA LEU A 71 -5.41 -7.76 -18.81
C LEU A 71 -6.61 -7.84 -17.86
N THR A 72 -6.38 -8.16 -16.59
CA THR A 72 -7.45 -8.18 -15.57
C THR A 72 -8.04 -6.78 -15.39
N ILE A 73 -7.22 -5.72 -15.39
CA ILE A 73 -7.68 -4.32 -15.40
C ILE A 73 -8.48 -4.02 -16.68
N GLY A 74 -7.99 -4.45 -17.84
CA GLY A 74 -8.69 -4.28 -19.13
C GLY A 74 -10.07 -4.93 -19.12
N LEU A 75 -10.15 -6.17 -18.63
CA LEU A 75 -11.41 -6.91 -18.46
C LEU A 75 -12.35 -6.21 -17.49
N LEU A 76 -11.84 -5.78 -16.33
CA LEU A 76 -12.61 -5.00 -15.35
C LEU A 76 -13.23 -3.74 -15.96
N ARG A 77 -12.46 -2.98 -16.76
CA ARG A 77 -12.94 -1.76 -17.45
C ARG A 77 -13.97 -2.07 -18.52
N LEU A 78 -13.80 -3.17 -19.27
CA LEU A 78 -14.72 -3.56 -20.34
C LEU A 78 -16.03 -4.13 -19.80
N LEU A 79 -15.95 -5.00 -18.79
CA LEU A 79 -17.11 -5.62 -18.18
C LEU A 79 -17.98 -4.57 -17.46
N SER A 80 -17.36 -3.63 -16.75
CA SER A 80 -18.08 -2.53 -16.08
C SER A 80 -18.81 -1.58 -17.04
N ARG A 81 -18.29 -1.36 -18.25
CA ARG A 81 -18.95 -0.56 -19.29
C ARG A 81 -20.23 -1.19 -19.82
N ARG A 82 -20.29 -2.52 -19.87
CA ARG A 82 -21.48 -3.25 -20.33
C ARG A 82 -22.55 -3.28 -19.25
N LYS A 83 -22.13 -3.57 -18.01
CA LYS A 83 -23.00 -3.62 -16.84
C LYS A 83 -22.21 -3.23 -15.59
N PRO A 84 -22.77 -2.42 -14.68
CA PRO A 84 -22.16 -2.18 -13.38
C PRO A 84 -21.80 -3.49 -12.68
N LEU A 85 -20.54 -3.62 -12.28
CA LEU A 85 -20.05 -4.82 -11.62
C LEU A 85 -20.73 -4.98 -10.26
N LYS A 86 -21.12 -6.22 -9.93
CA LYS A 86 -21.53 -6.54 -8.57
C LYS A 86 -20.35 -6.35 -7.61
N ARG A 87 -20.65 -6.24 -6.31
CA ARG A 87 -19.61 -6.13 -5.28
C ARG A 87 -18.67 -7.31 -5.31
N ALA A 88 -19.20 -8.54 -5.35
CA ALA A 88 -18.38 -9.74 -5.49
C ALA A 88 -17.46 -9.72 -6.71
N GLU A 89 -17.98 -9.37 -7.89
CA GLU A 89 -17.20 -9.32 -9.14
C GLU A 89 -16.09 -8.27 -9.07
N GLY A 90 -16.42 -7.05 -8.65
CA GLY A 90 -15.43 -5.98 -8.49
C GLY A 90 -14.37 -6.32 -7.46
N THR A 91 -14.77 -6.89 -6.31
CA THR A 91 -13.85 -7.32 -5.25
C THR A 91 -12.92 -8.40 -5.78
N TRP A 92 -13.46 -9.42 -6.45
CA TRP A 92 -12.68 -10.51 -7.01
C TRP A 92 -11.61 -10.02 -8.01
N LEU A 93 -11.99 -9.14 -8.94
CA LEU A 93 -11.03 -8.60 -9.92
C LEU A 93 -10.01 -7.65 -9.27
N ALA A 94 -10.45 -6.77 -8.35
CA ALA A 94 -9.57 -5.83 -7.66
C ALA A 94 -8.52 -6.55 -6.78
N PHE A 95 -8.92 -7.60 -6.07
CA PHE A 95 -7.99 -8.42 -5.28
C PHE A 95 -6.99 -9.16 -6.16
N GLN A 96 -7.40 -9.69 -7.32
CA GLN A 96 -6.45 -10.33 -8.23
C GLN A 96 -5.37 -9.35 -8.71
N VAL A 97 -5.78 -8.15 -9.14
CA VAL A 97 -4.85 -7.09 -9.55
C VAL A 97 -3.93 -6.70 -8.40
N ALA A 98 -4.49 -6.45 -7.22
CA ALA A 98 -3.73 -6.06 -6.04
C ALA A 98 -2.73 -7.14 -5.61
N TYR A 99 -3.15 -8.40 -5.59
CA TYR A 99 -2.33 -9.53 -5.18
C TYR A 99 -1.19 -9.80 -6.15
N LEU A 100 -1.46 -9.75 -7.47
CA LEU A 100 -0.41 -9.92 -8.48
C LEU A 100 0.64 -8.81 -8.42
N ASN A 101 0.19 -7.56 -8.24
CA ASN A 101 1.12 -6.43 -8.10
C ASN A 101 1.93 -6.55 -6.81
N ALA A 102 1.30 -6.93 -5.68
CA ALA A 102 1.99 -7.14 -4.41
C ALA A 102 3.03 -8.28 -4.49
N LEU A 103 2.65 -9.41 -5.09
CA LEU A 103 3.54 -10.55 -5.28
C LEU A 103 4.75 -10.16 -6.14
N ARG A 104 4.52 -9.50 -7.27
CA ARG A 104 5.59 -9.05 -8.16
C ARG A 104 6.57 -8.13 -7.42
N ASP A 105 6.07 -7.11 -6.75
CA ASP A 105 6.91 -6.13 -6.05
C ASP A 105 7.71 -6.81 -4.92
N ILE A 106 7.14 -7.80 -4.21
CA ILE A 106 7.87 -8.61 -3.22
C ILE A 106 8.97 -9.44 -3.88
N LEU A 107 8.69 -10.10 -5.01
CA LEU A 107 9.69 -10.90 -5.71
C LEU A 107 10.82 -10.03 -6.29
N GLU A 108 10.50 -8.81 -6.76
CA GLU A 108 11.49 -7.82 -7.19
C GLU A 108 12.38 -7.38 -6.01
N GLN A 109 11.81 -7.13 -4.83
CA GLN A 109 12.57 -6.85 -3.61
C GLN A 109 13.48 -8.01 -3.21
N GLU A 110 12.99 -9.25 -3.24
CA GLU A 110 13.79 -10.44 -2.94
C GLU A 110 14.94 -10.62 -3.94
N ALA A 111 14.71 -10.29 -5.21
CA ALA A 111 15.74 -10.31 -6.25
C ALA A 111 16.80 -9.22 -6.04
N GLN A 112 16.39 -8.00 -5.66
CA GLN A 112 17.30 -6.90 -5.31
C GLN A 112 18.15 -7.26 -4.08
N LEU A 113 17.56 -7.93 -3.09
CA LEU A 113 18.25 -8.43 -1.89
C LEU A 113 19.05 -9.72 -2.13
N ARG A 114 19.06 -10.25 -3.37
CA ARG A 114 19.83 -11.45 -3.79
C ARG A 114 19.61 -12.66 -2.88
N ARG A 115 18.35 -12.92 -2.55
CA ARG A 115 17.96 -13.94 -1.56
C ARG A 115 18.35 -15.36 -2.00
N PRO A 116 18.92 -16.19 -1.09
CA PRO A 116 19.40 -17.53 -1.45
C PRO A 116 18.32 -18.46 -2.02
N TRP A 117 17.07 -18.33 -1.57
CA TRP A 117 15.97 -19.16 -2.05
C TRP A 117 15.68 -18.96 -3.54
N LEU A 118 15.93 -17.77 -4.09
CA LEU A 118 15.81 -17.51 -5.53
C LEU A 118 16.82 -18.32 -6.35
N ASN A 119 18.00 -18.60 -5.78
CA ASN A 119 18.96 -19.48 -6.45
C ASN A 119 18.41 -20.90 -6.50
N ARG A 120 17.82 -21.40 -5.39
CA ARG A 120 17.15 -22.72 -5.36
C ARG A 120 16.01 -22.80 -6.38
N ALA A 121 15.23 -21.73 -6.50
CA ALA A 121 14.16 -21.62 -7.48
C ALA A 121 14.64 -21.59 -8.95
N ARG A 122 15.91 -21.23 -9.17
CA ARG A 122 16.55 -21.17 -10.49
C ARG A 122 17.37 -22.41 -10.82
N VAL A 123 17.58 -23.34 -9.88
CA VAL A 123 18.26 -24.61 -10.16
C VAL A 123 17.35 -25.46 -11.07
N PRO A 124 17.84 -25.98 -12.20
CA PRO A 124 17.03 -26.04 -13.41
C PRO A 124 16.13 -27.27 -13.50
N VAL A 125 14.82 -27.03 -13.65
CA VAL A 125 13.96 -27.83 -14.53
C VAL A 125 13.81 -27.04 -15.84
N GLY A 126 14.92 -26.89 -16.57
CA GLY A 126 15.00 -26.14 -17.83
C GLY A 126 14.71 -24.63 -17.70
N GLU A 127 15.67 -23.78 -18.02
CA GLU A 127 15.56 -22.31 -17.95
C GLU A 127 14.40 -21.68 -18.77
N TYR A 128 13.67 -22.51 -19.52
CA TYR A 128 12.57 -22.11 -20.42
C TYR A 128 11.31 -22.96 -20.29
N SER A 129 11.16 -23.74 -19.20
CA SER A 129 9.92 -24.49 -19.00
C SER A 129 8.78 -23.56 -18.57
N ASP A 130 7.93 -23.19 -19.52
CA ASP A 130 6.62 -22.58 -19.26
C ASP A 130 5.57 -23.63 -18.85
N ALA A 131 6.01 -24.87 -18.57
CA ALA A 131 5.12 -25.95 -18.15
C ALA A 131 4.60 -25.71 -16.73
N PRO A 132 3.28 -25.90 -16.50
CA PRO A 132 2.67 -25.85 -15.17
C PRO A 132 3.40 -26.70 -14.13
N LEU A 133 3.48 -26.18 -12.91
CA LEU A 133 3.96 -26.92 -11.75
C LEU A 133 3.00 -28.08 -11.44
N THR A 134 3.53 -29.29 -11.31
CA THR A 134 2.74 -30.52 -11.12
C THR A 134 2.52 -30.90 -9.65
N GLU A 135 2.98 -30.09 -8.71
CA GLU A 135 2.92 -30.36 -7.28
C GLU A 135 1.47 -30.58 -6.80
N PRO A 136 1.11 -31.77 -6.26
CA PRO A 136 -0.29 -32.11 -5.97
C PRO A 136 -0.97 -31.18 -4.97
N ARG A 137 -0.23 -30.74 -3.94
CA ARG A 137 -0.75 -29.82 -2.92
C ARG A 137 -1.12 -28.47 -3.52
N LEU A 138 -0.24 -27.92 -4.37
CA LEU A 138 -0.48 -26.66 -5.08
C LEU A 138 -1.69 -26.80 -6.02
N GLN A 139 -1.73 -27.88 -6.80
CA GLN A 139 -2.82 -28.13 -7.75
C GLN A 139 -4.19 -28.27 -7.06
N GLY A 140 -4.25 -28.91 -5.88
CA GLY A 140 -5.47 -28.96 -5.06
C GLY A 140 -5.94 -27.59 -4.59
N LEU A 141 -5.01 -26.73 -4.18
CA LEU A 141 -5.32 -25.35 -3.74
C LEU A 141 -5.74 -24.46 -4.92
N LEU A 142 -5.06 -24.55 -6.07
CA LEU A 142 -5.42 -23.82 -7.30
C LEU A 142 -6.82 -24.18 -7.78
N ARG A 143 -7.19 -25.47 -7.74
CA ARG A 143 -8.55 -25.93 -8.06
C ARG A 143 -9.60 -25.42 -7.09
N THR A 144 -9.23 -25.08 -5.86
CA THR A 144 -10.15 -24.48 -4.89
C THR A 144 -10.32 -22.98 -5.13
N LEU A 145 -9.27 -22.31 -5.63
CA LEU A 145 -9.30 -20.88 -5.93
C LEU A 145 -10.00 -20.55 -7.27
N ARG A 146 -9.82 -21.37 -8.32
CA ARG A 146 -10.36 -21.14 -9.68
C ARG A 146 -11.89 -21.09 -9.80
N PRO A 147 -12.70 -21.89 -9.09
CA PRO A 147 -14.16 -21.80 -9.13
C PRO A 147 -14.70 -20.82 -8.06
N GLY A 148 -14.00 -19.72 -7.82
CA GLY A 148 -14.26 -18.77 -6.74
C GLY A 148 -15.65 -18.13 -6.81
N LYS A 149 -16.67 -18.83 -6.32
CA LYS A 149 -18.00 -18.28 -6.05
C LYS A 149 -17.89 -17.38 -4.83
N LEU A 150 -17.34 -16.18 -5.01
CA LEU A 150 -17.31 -15.15 -3.99
C LEU A 150 -18.75 -14.63 -3.82
N SER A 151 -19.36 -14.89 -2.66
CA SER A 151 -20.63 -14.28 -2.31
C SER A 151 -20.46 -12.80 -1.92
N ASP A 152 -21.52 -12.01 -1.98
CA ASP A 152 -21.45 -10.59 -1.61
C ASP A 152 -21.07 -10.38 -0.12
N SER A 153 -21.43 -11.32 0.76
CA SER A 153 -21.03 -11.28 2.18
C SER A 153 -19.54 -11.59 2.36
N GLN A 154 -19.00 -12.55 1.63
CA GLN A 154 -17.55 -12.82 1.62
C GLN A 154 -16.77 -11.66 1.01
N ALA A 155 -17.32 -11.01 -0.04
CA ALA A 155 -16.72 -9.82 -0.63
C ALA A 155 -16.68 -8.64 0.36
N GLU A 156 -17.77 -8.42 1.09
CA GLU A 156 -17.82 -7.40 2.15
C GLU A 156 -16.86 -7.71 3.30
N GLN A 157 -16.77 -8.97 3.72
CA GLN A 157 -15.78 -9.41 4.71
C GLN A 157 -14.36 -9.18 4.20
N ALA A 158 -14.08 -9.47 2.93
CA ALA A 158 -12.76 -9.24 2.32
C ALA A 158 -12.35 -7.78 2.37
N LEU A 159 -13.28 -6.86 2.09
CA LEU A 159 -12.99 -5.43 2.11
C LEU A 159 -12.89 -4.84 3.53
N SER A 160 -13.65 -5.40 4.49
CA SER A 160 -13.73 -4.86 5.86
C SER A 160 -12.67 -5.45 6.79
N LYS A 161 -12.27 -6.71 6.57
CA LYS A 161 -11.30 -7.46 7.37
C LYS A 161 -10.24 -8.09 6.47
N LEU A 162 -9.49 -7.25 5.77
CA LEU A 162 -8.58 -7.65 4.69
C LEU A 162 -7.69 -8.85 5.04
N GLY A 163 -6.87 -8.72 6.09
CA GLY A 163 -5.89 -9.76 6.48
C GLY A 163 -6.51 -11.08 6.92
N ASP A 164 -7.67 -11.03 7.56
CA ASP A 164 -8.34 -12.21 8.14
C ASP A 164 -9.44 -12.79 7.25
N SER A 165 -9.64 -12.22 6.06
CA SER A 165 -10.70 -12.65 5.17
C SER A 165 -10.40 -14.02 4.57
N PHE A 166 -11.46 -14.80 4.36
CA PHE A 166 -11.36 -16.10 3.73
C PHE A 166 -10.69 -16.03 2.34
N LEU A 167 -11.00 -15.00 1.55
CA LEU A 167 -10.40 -14.78 0.23
C LEU A 167 -8.87 -14.61 0.32
N VAL A 168 -8.39 -13.74 1.21
CA VAL A 168 -6.96 -13.50 1.38
C VAL A 168 -6.27 -14.75 1.93
N GLN A 169 -6.88 -15.45 2.89
CA GLN A 169 -6.34 -16.70 3.40
C GLN A 169 -6.21 -17.78 2.30
N GLN A 170 -7.18 -17.87 1.38
CA GLN A 170 -7.11 -18.81 0.26
C GLN A 170 -5.99 -18.44 -0.71
N MET A 171 -5.91 -17.18 -1.14
CA MET A 171 -4.83 -16.70 -2.02
C MET A 171 -3.45 -16.92 -1.36
N ASN A 172 -3.35 -16.65 -0.06
CA ASN A 172 -2.10 -16.79 0.68
C ASN A 172 -1.65 -18.25 0.82
N ARG A 173 -2.58 -19.18 1.09
CA ARG A 173 -2.28 -20.62 1.11
C ARG A 173 -1.74 -21.12 -0.23
N VAL A 174 -2.33 -20.65 -1.34
CA VAL A 174 -1.85 -20.98 -2.69
C VAL A 174 -0.44 -20.40 -2.89
N CYS A 175 -0.21 -19.14 -2.50
CA CYS A 175 1.08 -18.48 -2.60
C CYS A 175 2.18 -19.18 -1.81
N ILE A 176 1.92 -19.59 -0.56
CA ILE A 176 2.87 -20.35 0.27
C ILE A 176 3.22 -21.68 -0.41
N ALA A 177 2.22 -22.44 -0.85
CA ALA A 177 2.44 -23.70 -1.54
C ALA A 177 3.23 -23.51 -2.85
N TRP A 178 2.97 -22.42 -3.57
CA TRP A 178 3.69 -22.06 -4.78
C TRP A 178 5.16 -21.68 -4.50
N LEU A 179 5.43 -20.86 -3.47
CA LEU A 179 6.79 -20.51 -3.06
C LEU A 179 7.59 -21.77 -2.69
N MET A 180 6.97 -22.68 -1.93
CA MET A 180 7.59 -23.96 -1.57
C MET A 180 7.84 -24.86 -2.79
N ALA A 181 6.89 -24.93 -3.73
CA ALA A 181 7.07 -25.67 -4.98
C ALA A 181 8.19 -25.10 -5.86
N ASN A 182 8.52 -23.82 -5.67
CA ASN A 182 9.66 -23.16 -6.31
C ASN A 182 10.93 -23.16 -5.42
N GLY A 183 11.00 -23.95 -4.35
CA GLY A 183 12.23 -24.13 -3.58
C GLY A 183 12.48 -23.13 -2.45
N ALA A 184 11.49 -22.30 -2.08
CA ALA A 184 11.51 -21.59 -0.81
C ALA A 184 11.28 -22.56 0.36
N GLU A 185 11.94 -22.33 1.48
CA GLU A 185 11.67 -23.07 2.71
C GLU A 185 10.34 -22.63 3.32
N GLU A 186 9.74 -23.46 4.15
CA GLU A 186 8.42 -23.16 4.75
C GLU A 186 8.42 -21.84 5.54
N MET A 187 9.48 -21.58 6.32
CA MET A 187 9.59 -20.33 7.08
C MET A 187 9.69 -19.12 6.13
N GLU A 188 10.55 -19.19 5.12
CA GLU A 188 10.70 -18.13 4.11
C GLU A 188 9.38 -17.88 3.38
N ALA A 189 8.71 -18.94 2.94
CA ALA A 189 7.44 -18.86 2.24
C ALA A 189 6.36 -18.19 3.09
N ASN A 190 6.30 -18.52 4.40
CA ASN A 190 5.37 -17.90 5.34
C ASN A 190 5.67 -16.41 5.57
N LEU A 191 6.94 -16.02 5.70
CA LEU A 191 7.32 -14.62 5.90
C LEU A 191 7.04 -13.76 4.65
N LEU A 192 7.29 -14.29 3.45
CA LEU A 192 6.94 -13.63 2.19
C LEU A 192 5.42 -13.45 2.03
N ALA A 193 4.68 -14.50 2.34
CA ALA A 193 3.22 -14.47 2.41
C ALA A 193 2.71 -13.42 3.42
N GLN A 194 3.33 -13.35 4.59
CA GLN A 194 2.99 -12.36 5.61
C GLN A 194 3.23 -10.94 5.12
N ARG A 195 4.40 -10.66 4.52
CA ARG A 195 4.69 -9.37 3.88
C ARG A 195 3.66 -8.97 2.83
N LEU A 196 3.23 -9.93 2.01
CA LEU A 196 2.18 -9.70 1.00
C LEU A 196 0.89 -9.25 1.68
N VAL A 197 0.44 -9.96 2.72
CA VAL A 197 -0.78 -9.61 3.46
C VAL A 197 -0.67 -8.23 4.13
N ARG A 198 0.51 -7.88 4.68
CA ARG A 198 0.74 -6.56 5.31
C ARG A 198 0.64 -5.41 4.32
N GLY A 199 1.21 -5.55 3.11
CA GLY A 199 1.19 -4.52 2.06
C GLY A 199 -0.10 -4.50 1.22
N LEU A 200 -0.88 -5.59 1.21
CA LEU A 200 -2.06 -5.76 0.36
C LEU A 200 -3.07 -4.61 0.42
N PRO A 201 -3.39 -4.00 1.59
CA PRO A 201 -4.31 -2.86 1.64
C PRO A 201 -3.88 -1.69 0.74
N GLY A 202 -2.57 -1.41 0.65
CA GLY A 202 -2.04 -0.37 -0.22
C GLY A 202 -2.16 -0.71 -1.70
N TYR A 203 -1.90 -1.96 -2.09
CA TYR A 203 -2.10 -2.40 -3.47
C TYR A 203 -3.58 -2.38 -3.87
N LEU A 204 -4.48 -2.78 -2.97
CA LEU A 204 -5.91 -2.76 -3.20
C LEU A 204 -6.43 -1.33 -3.35
N LEU A 205 -5.99 -0.42 -2.47
CA LEU A 205 -6.31 0.99 -2.57
C LEU A 205 -5.87 1.57 -3.92
N ALA A 206 -4.62 1.33 -4.34
CA ALA A 206 -4.12 1.81 -5.63
C ALA A 206 -4.93 1.25 -6.81
N ALA A 207 -5.31 -0.03 -6.76
CA ALA A 207 -6.12 -0.66 -7.80
C ALA A 207 -7.53 -0.04 -7.90
N ILE A 208 -8.16 0.26 -6.75
CA ILE A 208 -9.47 0.90 -6.68
C ILE A 208 -9.40 2.36 -7.13
N ALA A 209 -8.44 3.14 -6.64
CA ALA A 209 -8.28 4.55 -7.00
C ALA A 209 -8.06 4.75 -8.51
N THR A 210 -7.15 3.97 -9.10
CA THR A 210 -6.83 4.03 -10.54
C THR A 210 -8.00 3.54 -11.42
N ASN A 211 -8.95 2.79 -10.85
CA ASN A 211 -10.12 2.26 -11.55
C ASN A 211 -11.43 2.66 -10.85
N ALA A 212 -11.49 3.89 -10.35
CA ALA A 212 -12.57 4.36 -9.50
C ALA A 212 -13.95 4.18 -10.15
N VAL A 213 -14.11 4.60 -11.41
CA VAL A 213 -15.40 4.53 -12.13
C VAL A 213 -15.90 3.07 -12.27
N PRO A 214 -15.11 2.10 -12.79
CA PRO A 214 -15.49 0.69 -12.79
C PRO A 214 -15.77 0.06 -11.42
N LEU A 215 -15.18 0.61 -10.36
CA LEU A 215 -15.20 0.05 -8.99
C LEU A 215 -15.95 0.95 -8.01
N ALA A 216 -16.94 1.71 -8.47
CA ALA A 216 -17.73 2.63 -7.65
C ALA A 216 -18.29 1.98 -6.37
N GLN A 217 -18.74 0.73 -6.46
CA GLN A 217 -19.27 -0.05 -5.35
C GLN A 217 -18.25 -0.38 -4.25
N LEU A 218 -16.94 -0.26 -4.54
CA LEU A 218 -15.85 -0.52 -3.61
C LEU A 218 -15.31 0.74 -2.96
N GLN A 219 -15.52 1.91 -3.58
CA GLN A 219 -14.96 3.19 -3.13
C GLN A 219 -15.26 3.51 -1.67
N LYS A 220 -16.46 3.16 -1.19
CA LYS A 220 -16.86 3.38 0.21
C LYS A 220 -15.99 2.65 1.24
N PHE A 221 -15.41 1.50 0.89
CA PHE A 221 -14.62 0.68 1.79
C PHE A 221 -13.21 1.23 1.96
N VAL A 222 -12.70 1.90 0.94
CA VAL A 222 -11.42 2.61 0.99
C VAL A 222 -11.57 4.11 1.23
N ARG A 223 -12.82 4.59 1.37
CA ARG A 223 -13.19 6.00 1.60
C ARG A 223 -12.70 6.94 0.49
N LEU A 224 -12.69 6.45 -0.74
CA LEU A 224 -12.36 7.24 -1.93
C LEU A 224 -13.42 8.33 -2.15
N GLY A 225 -13.00 9.55 -2.49
CA GLY A 225 -13.90 10.61 -2.95
C GLY A 225 -14.86 11.19 -1.90
N LYS A 226 -14.81 10.74 -0.63
CA LYS A 226 -15.61 11.32 0.47
C LYS A 226 -15.04 12.66 0.96
N LEU A 227 -14.73 13.57 0.05
CA LEU A 227 -14.31 14.93 0.37
C LEU A 227 -15.54 15.82 0.60
N SER A 228 -16.53 15.35 1.37
CA SER A 228 -17.68 16.19 1.74
C SER A 228 -17.26 17.03 2.95
N ARG A 229 -16.90 18.28 2.69
CA ARG A 229 -16.72 19.26 3.76
C ARG A 229 -18.09 19.48 4.39
N LYS A 230 -18.21 19.27 5.72
CA LYS A 230 -19.23 19.96 6.51
C LYS A 230 -18.90 21.45 6.46
N VAL A 231 -19.28 22.11 5.37
CA VAL A 231 -19.26 23.57 5.33
C VAL A 231 -20.28 24.00 6.38
N THR A 232 -19.81 24.69 7.41
CA THR A 232 -20.64 25.29 8.48
C THR A 232 -21.52 26.44 7.98
N ASP A 233 -21.69 26.57 6.66
CA ASP A 233 -22.43 27.64 6.01
C ASP A 233 -23.68 27.06 5.33
N PRO A 234 -24.89 27.36 5.84
CA PRO A 234 -26.14 26.73 5.39
C PRO A 234 -26.63 27.22 4.02
N THR A 235 -25.84 28.01 3.28
CA THR A 235 -26.28 28.68 2.04
C THR A 235 -25.65 28.18 0.75
N SER A 236 -24.70 27.23 0.80
CA SER A 236 -24.13 26.61 -0.41
C SER A 236 -24.44 25.10 -0.44
N SER A 237 -25.68 24.76 -0.79
CA SER A 237 -26.14 23.40 -1.02
C SER A 237 -25.72 22.89 -2.41
N GLU A 238 -24.42 22.90 -2.69
CA GLU A 238 -23.86 22.11 -3.77
C GLU A 238 -22.75 21.26 -3.17
N ASP A 239 -23.05 19.98 -2.94
CA ASP A 239 -22.05 18.94 -2.72
C ASP A 239 -21.20 18.86 -3.99
N THR A 240 -20.20 19.74 -4.10
CA THR A 240 -19.20 19.62 -5.16
C THR A 240 -18.38 18.38 -4.83
N GLU A 241 -18.75 17.23 -5.38
CA GLU A 241 -17.93 16.02 -5.36
C GLU A 241 -16.56 16.39 -5.95
N LEU A 242 -15.59 16.64 -5.08
CA LEU A 242 -14.23 16.93 -5.49
C LEU A 242 -13.70 15.72 -6.25
N ALA A 243 -13.15 15.98 -7.44
CA ALA A 243 -12.53 14.96 -8.27
C ALA A 243 -11.49 14.18 -7.46
N ILE A 244 -11.41 12.87 -7.69
CA ILE A 244 -10.46 12.00 -7.01
C ILE A 244 -9.03 12.46 -7.34
N ASP A 245 -8.32 12.93 -6.33
CA ASP A 245 -6.90 13.28 -6.41
C ASP A 245 -6.06 11.99 -6.41
N LEU A 246 -5.69 11.52 -7.60
CA LEU A 246 -4.96 10.27 -7.76
C LEU A 246 -3.58 10.28 -7.10
N ASP A 247 -2.90 11.42 -7.07
CA ASP A 247 -1.55 11.53 -6.48
C ASP A 247 -1.62 11.33 -4.96
N ARG A 248 -2.64 11.90 -4.30
CA ARG A 248 -2.90 11.65 -2.88
C ARG A 248 -3.27 10.21 -2.60
N GLU A 249 -4.12 9.61 -3.42
CA GLU A 249 -4.53 8.22 -3.23
C GLU A 249 -3.38 7.23 -3.47
N HIS A 250 -2.47 7.54 -4.40
CA HIS A 250 -1.24 6.78 -4.63
C HIS A 250 -0.25 6.95 -3.48
N TYR A 251 -0.11 8.15 -2.93
CA TYR A 251 0.69 8.38 -1.72
C TYR A 251 0.12 7.62 -0.50
N ARG A 252 -1.19 7.70 -0.29
CA ARG A 252 -1.89 6.95 0.77
C ARG A 252 -1.71 5.45 0.61
N ALA A 253 -1.81 4.95 -0.62
CA ALA A 253 -1.49 3.57 -0.94
C ALA A 253 -0.03 3.22 -0.66
N HIS A 254 0.92 4.13 -0.95
CA HIS A 254 2.33 3.91 -0.68
C HIS A 254 2.62 3.73 0.82
N LEU A 255 2.06 4.57 1.70
CA LEU A 255 2.20 4.42 3.15
C LEU A 255 1.77 3.02 3.64
N LEU A 256 0.72 2.45 3.05
CA LEU A 256 0.24 1.11 3.39
C LEU A 256 1.13 0.01 2.79
N LYS A 257 1.66 0.21 1.58
CA LYS A 257 2.59 -0.75 0.95
C LYS A 257 3.90 -0.88 1.74
N MET A 258 4.39 0.22 2.32
CA MET A 258 5.58 0.24 3.18
C MET A 258 5.50 -0.78 4.33
N LEU A 259 4.29 -1.13 4.79
CA LEU A 259 4.09 -2.13 5.85
C LEU A 259 4.46 -3.56 5.42
N GLY A 260 4.56 -3.83 4.11
CA GLY A 260 5.00 -5.12 3.56
C GLY A 260 6.48 -5.15 3.13
N GLU A 261 7.21 -4.04 3.31
CA GLU A 261 8.61 -3.95 2.90
C GLU A 261 9.54 -4.68 3.89
N PRO A 262 10.64 -5.28 3.40
CA PRO A 262 11.57 -6.02 4.22
C PRO A 262 12.33 -5.06 5.14
N LEU A 263 12.32 -5.34 6.45
CA LEU A 263 13.02 -4.52 7.42
C LEU A 263 14.49 -4.94 7.50
N MET A 264 15.43 -4.00 7.39
CA MET A 264 16.88 -4.26 7.46
C MET A 264 17.38 -5.32 6.46
N GLY A 265 16.67 -5.51 5.34
CA GLY A 265 17.01 -6.56 4.39
C GLY A 265 16.74 -7.97 4.93
N GLU A 266 15.89 -8.14 5.93
CA GLU A 266 15.39 -9.41 6.45
C GLU A 266 14.01 -9.79 5.86
N PRO A 267 13.62 -11.08 5.86
CA PRO A 267 12.38 -11.51 5.19
C PRO A 267 11.10 -11.10 5.91
N PHE A 268 11.19 -10.53 7.12
CA PHE A 268 10.06 -9.98 7.87
C PHE A 268 9.90 -8.47 7.62
N ALA A 269 8.70 -7.94 7.87
CA ALA A 269 8.41 -6.51 7.79
C ALA A 269 8.30 -5.85 9.18
N LEU A 270 8.24 -4.52 9.19
CA LEU A 270 8.11 -3.73 10.42
C LEU A 270 6.95 -4.17 11.33
N PRO A 271 5.72 -4.43 10.82
CA PRO A 271 4.61 -4.87 11.67
C PRO A 271 4.82 -6.22 12.36
N ASP A 272 5.77 -7.03 11.89
CA ASP A 272 6.01 -8.37 12.43
C ASP A 272 6.86 -8.32 13.70
N LEU A 273 7.63 -7.23 13.88
CA LEU A 273 8.45 -6.98 15.08
C LEU A 273 7.91 -5.83 15.94
N TYR A 274 6.90 -5.11 15.46
CA TYR A 274 6.43 -3.92 16.14
C TYR A 274 5.74 -4.24 17.47
N VAL A 275 6.20 -3.57 18.52
CA VAL A 275 5.56 -3.56 19.83
C VAL A 275 4.96 -2.17 20.06
N PRO A 276 3.64 -2.06 20.34
CA PRO A 276 3.00 -0.79 20.64
C PRO A 276 3.73 -0.03 21.76
N LEU A 277 4.09 1.22 21.47
CA LEU A 277 4.88 2.04 22.39
C LEU A 277 4.00 2.65 23.48
N LYS A 278 4.59 2.76 24.67
CA LYS A 278 4.01 3.47 25.81
C LYS A 278 4.84 4.70 26.12
N GLY A 279 4.17 5.80 26.43
CA GLY A 279 4.79 7.06 26.82
C GLY A 279 4.42 7.47 28.24
N LYS A 280 4.90 8.65 28.63
CA LYS A 280 4.45 9.38 29.82
C LYS A 280 4.24 10.83 29.41
N ALA A 281 3.17 11.46 29.86
CA ALA A 281 2.94 12.87 29.55
C ALA A 281 3.89 13.72 30.40
N VAL A 282 4.66 14.58 29.74
CA VAL A 282 5.53 15.55 30.39
C VAL A 282 4.80 16.88 30.33
N ALA A 283 4.41 17.41 31.49
CA ALA A 283 3.92 18.78 31.53
C ALA A 283 5.12 19.70 31.26
N MET A 284 5.00 20.59 30.27
CA MET A 284 5.95 21.70 30.13
C MET A 284 5.79 22.62 31.34
N LEU A 285 6.52 22.33 32.41
CA LEU A 285 6.63 23.23 33.55
C LEU A 285 7.52 24.37 33.10
N ARG A 286 6.91 25.51 32.81
CA ARG A 286 7.56 26.72 32.29
C ARG A 286 8.67 27.29 33.20
N ASP A 287 8.81 26.82 34.45
CA ASP A 287 9.69 27.43 35.45
C ASP A 287 10.38 26.47 36.44
N SER A 288 10.37 25.14 36.23
CA SER A 288 11.08 24.20 37.11
C SER A 288 12.25 23.53 36.41
N SER A 289 13.33 23.25 37.15
CA SER A 289 14.50 22.51 36.65
C SER A 289 14.08 21.19 35.99
N GLN A 290 14.85 20.74 34.99
CA GLN A 290 14.60 19.46 34.28
C GLN A 290 14.41 18.27 35.23
N ASP A 291 15.08 18.29 36.39
CA ASP A 291 15.00 17.25 37.43
C ASP A 291 13.61 17.16 38.08
N ASP A 292 12.92 18.28 38.30
CA ASP A 292 11.59 18.30 38.91
C ASP A 292 10.52 17.78 37.93
N ALA A 293 10.66 18.10 36.64
CA ALA A 293 9.77 17.63 35.59
C ALA A 293 9.91 16.11 35.35
N GLN A 294 11.13 15.57 35.37
CA GLN A 294 11.37 14.12 35.26
C GLN A 294 10.81 13.35 36.46
N THR A 295 10.94 13.90 37.67
CA THR A 295 10.42 13.27 38.90
C THR A 295 8.88 13.23 38.93
N LEU A 296 8.22 14.27 38.40
CA LEU A 296 6.77 14.31 38.25
C LEU A 296 6.26 13.41 37.13
N ALA A 297 6.96 13.38 35.98
CA ALA A 297 6.68 12.46 34.89
C ALA A 297 6.81 11.01 35.34
N ALA A 298 7.81 10.67 36.18
CA ALA A 298 8.01 9.32 36.69
C ALA A 298 6.78 8.76 37.43
N LYS A 299 6.00 9.64 38.09
CA LYS A 299 4.78 9.29 38.84
C LYS A 299 3.52 9.20 37.98
N GLN A 300 3.55 9.66 36.73
CA GLN A 300 2.40 9.55 35.85
C GLN A 300 2.21 8.12 35.32
N PRO A 301 0.96 7.67 35.13
CA PRO A 301 0.69 6.38 34.52
C PRO A 301 1.22 6.35 33.08
N ALA A 302 1.70 5.18 32.67
CA ALA A 302 2.07 4.96 31.28
C ALA A 302 0.82 5.10 30.39
N LEU A 303 0.95 5.89 29.32
CA LEU A 303 -0.08 6.07 28.31
C LEU A 303 0.25 5.25 27.07
N ASP A 304 -0.77 4.73 26.39
CA ASP A 304 -0.62 4.16 25.06
C ASP A 304 -0.39 5.28 24.04
N LEU A 305 0.75 5.23 23.32
CA LEU A 305 1.19 6.35 22.50
C LEU A 305 0.27 6.58 21.29
N ALA A 306 -0.26 5.51 20.69
CA ALA A 306 -1.19 5.62 19.56
C ALA A 306 -2.51 6.27 19.98
N THR A 307 -3.08 5.83 21.11
CA THR A 307 -4.30 6.40 21.68
C THR A 307 -4.11 7.87 22.07
N TRP A 308 -2.92 8.24 22.57
CA TRP A 308 -2.61 9.63 22.89
C TRP A 308 -2.47 10.49 21.64
N ALA A 309 -1.75 10.01 20.62
CA ALA A 309 -1.54 10.73 19.36
C ALA A 309 -2.85 10.96 18.62
N ASP A 310 -3.73 9.96 18.63
CA ASP A 310 -5.07 10.05 18.04
C ASP A 310 -5.94 11.13 18.72
N LYS A 311 -5.83 11.30 20.04
CA LYS A 311 -6.49 12.41 20.76
C LYS A 311 -5.93 13.78 20.41
N GLN A 312 -4.67 13.88 19.96
CA GLN A 312 -4.10 15.16 19.55
C GLN A 312 -4.71 15.66 18.22
N LEU A 313 -5.33 14.77 17.43
CA LEU A 313 -6.01 15.16 16.19
C LEU A 313 -7.21 16.09 16.41
N ASP A 314 -7.75 16.12 17.64
CA ASP A 314 -8.85 17.03 18.01
C ASP A 314 -8.34 18.47 18.30
N ASP A 315 -7.03 18.66 18.47
CA ASP A 315 -6.40 19.96 18.70
C ASP A 315 -5.62 20.43 17.47
N SER A 316 -6.20 21.37 16.72
CA SER A 316 -5.57 21.95 15.52
C SER A 316 -4.63 23.12 15.82
N THR A 317 -4.40 23.47 17.08
CA THR A 317 -3.67 24.68 17.48
C THR A 317 -2.29 24.41 18.06
N SER A 318 -2.06 23.21 18.58
CA SER A 318 -0.80 22.85 19.22
C SER A 318 0.05 21.91 18.37
N ILE A 319 1.35 21.88 18.68
CA ILE A 319 2.30 20.92 18.13
C ILE A 319 2.50 19.83 19.18
N ALA A 320 2.18 18.59 18.81
CA ALA A 320 2.46 17.42 19.63
C ALA A 320 3.93 17.00 19.46
N VAL A 321 4.64 16.80 20.57
CA VAL A 321 6.06 16.40 20.57
C VAL A 321 6.21 15.05 21.24
N ILE A 322 6.92 14.13 20.58
CA ILE A 322 7.27 12.81 21.11
C ILE A 322 8.78 12.76 21.31
N GLU A 323 9.20 12.70 22.57
CA GLU A 323 10.60 12.64 22.97
C GLU A 323 10.93 11.25 23.52
N ALA A 324 12.09 10.73 23.11
CA ALA A 324 12.67 9.49 23.65
C ALA A 324 14.14 9.43 23.24
N ASP A 325 14.92 8.59 23.90
CA ASP A 325 16.28 8.30 23.50
C ASP A 325 16.34 7.64 22.10
N THR A 326 17.52 7.65 21.50
CA THR A 326 17.77 6.98 20.22
C THR A 326 17.52 5.48 20.36
N GLY A 327 16.84 4.88 19.37
CA GLY A 327 16.50 3.45 19.38
C GLY A 327 15.22 3.09 20.14
N CYS A 328 14.53 4.03 20.77
CA CYS A 328 13.24 3.75 21.44
C CYS A 328 12.04 3.53 20.49
N GLY A 329 12.27 3.47 19.17
CA GLY A 329 11.23 3.13 18.19
C GLY A 329 10.37 4.30 17.67
N LYS A 330 10.80 5.55 17.85
CA LYS A 330 10.07 6.76 17.38
C LYS A 330 9.70 6.68 15.89
N THR A 331 10.70 6.47 15.02
CA THR A 331 10.49 6.31 13.58
C THR A 331 9.51 5.19 13.24
N SER A 332 9.68 4.02 13.87
CA SER A 332 8.79 2.86 13.67
C SER A 332 7.34 3.18 14.06
N PHE A 333 7.14 3.89 15.16
CA PHE A 333 5.83 4.38 15.58
C PHE A 333 5.25 5.35 14.54
N CYS A 334 6.01 6.35 14.10
CA CYS A 334 5.58 7.31 13.10
C CYS A 334 5.14 6.63 11.79
N GLN A 335 5.89 5.64 11.31
CA GLN A 335 5.57 4.89 10.09
C GLN A 335 4.27 4.08 10.23
N ILE A 336 4.11 3.35 11.33
CA ILE A 336 2.90 2.55 11.57
C ILE A 336 1.69 3.44 11.78
N TRP A 337 1.84 4.50 12.57
CA TRP A 337 0.76 5.42 12.85
C TRP A 337 0.33 6.19 11.59
N ALA A 338 1.27 6.62 10.75
CA ALA A 338 0.95 7.21 9.44
C ALA A 338 0.12 6.25 8.58
N ALA A 339 0.50 4.98 8.51
CA ALA A 339 -0.26 3.98 7.77
C ALA A 339 -1.66 3.73 8.37
N GLN A 340 -1.79 3.74 9.70
CA GLN A 340 -3.09 3.62 10.38
C GLN A 340 -4.00 4.82 10.07
N VAL A 341 -3.51 6.05 10.19
CA VAL A 341 -4.27 7.27 9.86
C VAL A 341 -4.69 7.26 8.38
N ALA A 342 -3.81 6.82 7.48
CA ALA A 342 -4.08 6.70 6.04
C ALA A 342 -5.24 5.75 5.73
N TRP A 343 -5.42 4.70 6.52
CA TRP A 343 -6.50 3.73 6.36
C TRP A 343 -7.78 4.11 7.13
N GLU A 344 -7.63 4.55 8.37
CA GLU A 344 -8.71 4.64 9.36
C GLU A 344 -9.22 6.05 9.62
N ARG A 345 -8.47 7.08 9.26
CA ARG A 345 -8.83 8.49 9.50
C ARG A 345 -8.98 9.30 8.22
N TYR A 346 -8.48 8.83 7.08
CA TYR A 346 -8.78 9.47 5.80
C TYR A 346 -10.30 9.42 5.50
N PRO A 347 -10.91 10.48 4.92
CA PRO A 347 -10.32 11.76 4.51
C PRO A 347 -10.33 12.85 5.58
N ASP A 348 -10.68 12.55 6.84
CA ASP A 348 -10.63 13.53 7.92
C ASP A 348 -9.20 14.02 8.16
N TRP A 349 -8.20 13.17 7.91
CA TRP A 349 -6.77 13.51 7.91
C TRP A 349 -6.01 12.78 6.81
N LEU A 350 -5.14 13.49 6.10
CA LEU A 350 -4.09 12.92 5.25
C LEU A 350 -2.76 12.93 6.03
N PRO A 351 -2.22 11.77 6.46
CA PRO A 351 -0.93 11.74 7.14
C PRO A 351 0.19 11.98 6.13
N VAL A 352 1.01 12.99 6.38
CA VAL A 352 2.17 13.36 5.57
C VAL A 352 3.43 13.06 6.40
N PHE A 353 4.03 11.91 6.15
CA PHE A 353 5.25 11.46 6.81
C PHE A 353 6.49 12.05 6.12
N ILE A 354 7.28 12.83 6.87
CA ILE A 354 8.47 13.53 6.40
C ILE A 354 9.67 13.12 7.26
N PRO A 355 10.58 12.28 6.75
CA PRO A 355 11.89 12.06 7.35
C PRO A 355 12.76 13.31 7.18
N LEU A 356 13.00 14.06 8.25
CA LEU A 356 13.70 15.35 8.18
C LEU A 356 15.17 15.23 7.76
N ARG A 357 15.80 14.07 7.97
CA ARG A 357 17.14 13.77 7.40
C ARG A 357 17.22 13.88 5.88
N ASN A 358 16.09 13.72 5.19
CA ASN A 358 16.01 13.80 3.73
C ASN A 358 15.57 15.19 3.25
N ALA A 359 15.16 16.08 4.16
CA ALA A 359 14.71 17.42 3.81
C ALA A 359 15.90 18.37 3.62
N GLN A 360 15.78 19.27 2.64
CA GLN A 360 16.67 20.40 2.45
C GLN A 360 15.98 21.66 2.94
N LEU A 361 16.68 22.48 3.73
CA LEU A 361 16.12 23.73 4.24
C LEU A 361 15.84 24.69 3.09
N GLY A 362 14.56 24.98 2.88
CA GLY A 362 14.08 26.03 1.98
C GLY A 362 14.02 27.39 2.66
N SER A 363 13.62 28.41 1.91
CA SER A 363 13.36 29.75 2.46
C SER A 363 12.04 29.81 3.25
N THR A 364 11.14 28.86 3.02
CA THR A 364 9.89 28.69 3.76
C THR A 364 9.74 27.25 4.28
N PHE A 365 8.79 27.04 5.18
CA PHE A 365 8.47 25.70 5.69
C PHE A 365 7.94 24.81 4.58
N GLU A 366 7.08 25.35 3.70
CA GLU A 366 6.51 24.66 2.54
C GLU A 366 7.61 24.16 1.59
N GLN A 367 8.58 25.00 1.27
CA GLN A 367 9.73 24.60 0.43
C GLN A 367 10.58 23.50 1.10
N THR A 368 10.70 23.54 2.42
CA THR A 368 11.40 22.49 3.18
C THR A 368 10.65 21.17 3.10
N LEU A 369 9.33 21.17 3.29
CA LEU A 369 8.50 19.97 3.13
C LEU A 369 8.55 19.42 1.70
N GLU A 370 8.48 20.31 0.71
CA GLU A 370 8.49 19.95 -0.72
C GLU A 370 9.81 19.32 -1.17
N SER A 371 10.93 19.71 -0.56
CA SER A 371 12.22 19.06 -0.82
C SER A 371 12.24 17.57 -0.44
N ALA A 372 11.48 17.18 0.59
CA ALA A 372 11.40 15.80 1.07
C ALA A 372 10.24 15.02 0.42
N LEU A 373 9.17 15.72 0.03
CA LEU A 373 7.99 15.11 -0.62
C LEU A 373 7.46 16.01 -1.76
N PRO A 374 8.10 15.98 -2.95
CA PRO A 374 7.75 16.88 -4.06
C PRO A 374 6.31 16.70 -4.57
N VAL A 375 5.76 15.49 -4.50
CA VAL A 375 4.38 15.19 -4.93
C VAL A 375 3.33 16.00 -4.16
N GLY A 376 3.68 16.50 -2.97
CA GLY A 376 2.78 17.31 -2.15
C GLY A 376 2.54 18.73 -2.70
N ARG A 377 3.44 19.25 -3.54
CA ARG A 377 3.39 20.62 -4.09
C ARG A 377 3.04 21.66 -3.01
N PHE A 378 3.69 21.59 -1.85
CA PHE A 378 3.29 22.34 -0.65
C PHE A 378 3.33 23.87 -0.85
N SER A 379 4.17 24.36 -1.77
CA SER A 379 4.26 25.78 -2.09
C SER A 379 3.15 26.27 -3.03
N ASP A 380 2.40 25.36 -3.66
CA ASP A 380 1.39 25.70 -4.66
C ASP A 380 0.01 25.96 -4.02
N ALA A 381 -0.74 26.92 -4.56
CA ALA A 381 -2.07 27.27 -4.05
C ALA A 381 -3.11 26.13 -4.18
N ASP A 382 -2.91 25.24 -5.15
CA ASP A 382 -3.69 24.03 -5.39
C ASP A 382 -3.02 22.76 -4.82
N GLY A 383 -1.94 22.90 -4.05
CA GLY A 383 -1.19 21.80 -3.43
C GLY A 383 -1.90 21.14 -2.24
N TRP A 384 -1.18 20.30 -1.50
CA TRP A 384 -1.76 19.52 -0.40
C TRP A 384 -2.15 20.34 0.84
N LEU A 385 -1.58 21.54 1.01
CA LEU A 385 -2.00 22.49 2.06
C LEU A 385 -3.15 23.40 1.62
N SER A 386 -3.66 23.24 0.40
CA SER A 386 -4.77 24.03 -0.10
C SER A 386 -6.01 23.86 0.79
N PRO A 387 -6.80 24.92 1.07
CA PRO A 387 -8.05 24.82 1.83
C PRO A 387 -9.12 23.90 1.21
N LEU A 388 -8.94 23.50 -0.06
CA LEU A 388 -9.79 22.56 -0.78
C LEU A 388 -9.36 21.09 -0.57
N ALA A 389 -8.19 20.85 0.02
CA ALA A 389 -7.66 19.53 0.33
C ALA A 389 -8.17 19.00 1.68
N PRO A 390 -8.16 17.67 1.90
CA PRO A 390 -8.13 17.11 3.25
C PRO A 390 -7.04 17.78 4.10
N PRO A 391 -7.29 18.05 5.38
CA PRO A 391 -6.26 18.60 6.25
C PRO A 391 -5.10 17.60 6.38
N CYS A 392 -3.88 18.10 6.32
CA CYS A 392 -2.68 17.30 6.46
C CYS A 392 -2.27 17.15 7.93
N LEU A 393 -2.04 15.92 8.36
CA LEU A 393 -1.32 15.61 9.59
C LEU A 393 0.17 15.50 9.25
N LEU A 394 0.96 16.53 9.58
CA LEU A 394 2.39 16.53 9.34
C LEU A 394 3.12 15.71 10.42
N ILE A 395 3.76 14.61 10.03
CA ILE A 395 4.57 13.77 10.91
C ILE A 395 6.04 14.01 10.56
N LEU A 396 6.70 14.84 11.37
CA LEU A 396 8.09 15.24 11.17
C LEU A 396 9.01 14.34 12.00
N ASP A 397 9.69 13.39 11.35
CA ASP A 397 10.56 12.42 12.01
C ASP A 397 12.04 12.83 11.95
N GLY A 398 12.74 12.73 13.09
CA GLY A 398 14.17 13.06 13.19
C GLY A 398 14.48 14.55 13.21
N LEU A 399 13.88 15.33 14.13
CA LEU A 399 14.14 16.77 14.25
C LEU A 399 15.62 17.09 14.52
N ASP A 400 16.31 16.23 15.25
CA ASP A 400 17.75 16.29 15.51
C ASP A 400 18.61 15.95 14.27
N GLU A 401 18.02 15.33 13.25
CA GLU A 401 18.64 14.96 11.98
C GLU A 401 18.44 16.04 10.88
N LEU A 402 17.70 17.12 11.16
CA LEU A 402 17.47 18.19 10.19
C LEU A 402 18.79 18.90 9.85
N PRO A 403 19.12 19.12 8.56
CA PRO A 403 20.31 19.85 8.18
C PRO A 403 20.32 21.24 8.83
N ARG A 404 21.44 21.63 9.43
CA ARG A 404 21.56 22.96 10.03
C ARG A 404 21.54 24.02 8.93
N SER A 405 20.84 25.12 9.18
CA SER A 405 20.94 26.30 8.32
C SER A 405 22.41 26.68 8.15
N PRO A 406 22.91 27.00 6.93
CA PRO A 406 24.23 27.57 6.78
C PRO A 406 24.26 28.86 7.62
N GLN A 407 24.87 28.78 8.80
CA GLN A 407 25.07 29.96 9.62
C GLN A 407 25.93 30.91 8.80
N ASN A 408 25.40 32.11 8.53
CA ASN A 408 26.23 33.27 8.22
C ASN A 408 27.19 33.43 9.40
N TYR A 409 28.38 32.85 9.29
CA TYR A 409 29.51 33.19 10.13
C TYR A 409 29.85 34.65 9.82
N VAL A 410 29.11 35.57 10.44
CA VAL A 410 29.63 36.90 10.71
C VAL A 410 30.69 36.68 11.77
N THR A 411 31.91 36.45 11.32
CA THR A 411 33.10 36.64 12.15
C THR A 411 33.08 38.08 12.62
N SER A 412 32.54 38.32 13.82
CA SER A 412 32.87 39.51 14.58
C SER A 412 34.35 39.41 14.90
N ALA A 413 35.18 39.97 14.02
CA ALA A 413 36.57 40.23 14.32
C ALA A 413 36.60 41.13 15.55
N CYS A 414 36.92 40.55 16.71
CA CYS A 414 37.37 41.31 17.86
C CYS A 414 38.64 42.06 17.45
N SER A 415 38.47 43.34 17.13
CA SER A 415 39.55 44.31 17.11
C SER A 415 40.04 44.51 18.55
N SER A 416 41.07 43.77 18.96
CA SER A 416 41.88 44.15 20.12
C SER A 416 43.17 44.79 19.64
N THR A 417 43.15 46.11 19.52
CA THR A 417 44.33 46.97 19.60
C THR A 417 44.75 47.08 21.05
N ARG A 418 45.87 46.46 21.42
CA ARG A 418 47.04 47.09 22.06
C ARG A 418 48.14 46.08 22.29
#